data_AF-A0A0C7R3E1-F1
#
_entry.id   AF-A0A0C7R3E1-F1
#
_cell.length_a   1.000
_cell.length_b   1.000
_cell.length_c   1.000
_cell.angle_alpha   90.00
_cell.angle_beta   90.00
_cell.angle_gamma   90.00
#
_symmetry.space_group_name_H-M   'P 1'
#
loop_
_entity.id
_entity.type
_entity.pdbx_description
1 polymer ?
#
loop_
_entity_poly.entity_id
_entity_poly.type
_entity_poly.pdbx_seq_one_letter_code
_entity_poly.pdbx_strand_id
1 'polypeptide(L)'
;MGYINFKEEVFVAKKQLQQRKHNNNNIISNLGKKKEIEENYNPCAKYSYKTFNDETFGQNSNLDEEQFIKIENKDIVGSKFSNCNFFNITFKECRFVGCVFENCEFGKGGVTFENCSFLKEDSSKTPSLNKYENLSCTFLNCNIYSKFLNCILSFAIFENCNIKDTNFEQTDMTNIIISECDLNMIIISDCDLCGCKIVSTYIEDLEFKDKFKSKLDEKSFIDKIPIRYKTREEYEGLYMVYETIANKFKENTLNNNFGEYYYICKCMQRKTLRFFPKVGSYLYYLTCGYGERPEFAVYSSLAIIIFFAFVYLIVGIEIDNKEIIYNINTIRNLTFFKFISDFNESLTLSVGAFGGLGTINCKPVTNSYIFLDIEILIGIAMMGLGIGTLTRKVVR
;
A
#
# COMPACT_ATOMS: atom_id res chain seq x y z
N MET A 1 -11.76 -14.71 1.99
CA MET A 1 -11.05 -13.95 0.94
C MET A 1 -9.91 -13.20 1.60
N GLY A 2 -8.69 -13.32 1.07
CA GLY A 2 -7.50 -12.71 1.67
C GLY A 2 -7.43 -11.22 1.38
N TYR A 3 -8.13 -10.42 2.19
CA TYR A 3 -7.86 -8.99 2.27
C TYR A 3 -6.53 -8.80 3.01
N ILE A 4 -5.72 -7.81 2.61
CA ILE A 4 -4.51 -7.46 3.37
C ILE A 4 -4.97 -6.96 4.74
N ASN A 5 -4.59 -7.68 5.80
CA ASN A 5 -4.80 -7.22 7.16
C ASN A 5 -3.69 -6.23 7.52
N PHE A 6 -3.87 -4.95 7.15
CA PHE A 6 -2.89 -3.89 7.40
C PHE A 6 -2.42 -3.83 8.86
N LYS A 7 -3.32 -4.08 9.84
CA LYS A 7 -2.93 -4.06 11.26
C LYS A 7 -1.94 -5.16 11.60
N GLU A 8 -2.15 -6.36 11.07
CA GLU A 8 -1.29 -7.51 11.27
C GLU A 8 0.03 -7.35 10.52
N GLU A 9 0.00 -6.91 9.26
CA GLU A 9 1.20 -6.66 8.47
C GLU A 9 2.10 -5.58 9.10
N VAL A 10 1.51 -4.49 9.60
CA VAL A 10 2.26 -3.45 10.34
C VAL A 10 2.86 -4.02 11.61
N PHE A 11 2.11 -4.84 12.36
CA PHE A 11 2.62 -5.50 13.56
C PHE A 11 3.82 -6.42 13.25
N VAL A 12 3.70 -7.24 12.19
CA VAL A 12 4.76 -8.13 11.72
C VAL A 12 5.99 -7.33 11.30
N ALA A 13 5.82 -6.27 10.50
CA ALA A 13 6.91 -5.40 10.06
C ALA A 13 7.64 -4.74 11.24
N LYS A 14 6.90 -4.21 12.23
CA LYS A 14 7.51 -3.61 13.44
C LYS A 14 8.28 -4.64 14.28
N LYS A 15 7.74 -5.85 14.42
CA LYS A 15 8.44 -6.96 15.11
C LYS A 15 9.72 -7.35 14.37
N GLN A 16 9.66 -7.46 13.03
CA GLN A 16 10.81 -7.76 12.19
C GLN A 16 11.87 -6.67 12.29
N LEU A 17 11.47 -5.39 12.29
CA LEU A 17 12.38 -4.25 12.48
C LEU A 17 13.10 -4.34 13.83
N GLN A 18 12.36 -4.54 14.93
CA GLN A 18 12.96 -4.69 16.27
C GLN A 18 13.94 -5.86 16.35
N GLN A 19 13.56 -7.01 15.80
CA GLN A 19 14.42 -8.19 15.77
C GLN A 19 15.68 -7.95 14.94
N ARG A 20 15.56 -7.27 13.79
CA ARG A 20 16.71 -6.94 12.93
C ARG A 20 17.64 -5.94 13.60
N LYS A 21 17.12 -4.89 14.25
CA LYS A 21 17.94 -3.94 15.04
C LYS A 21 18.71 -4.66 16.16
N HIS A 22 18.04 -5.55 16.90
CA HIS A 22 18.69 -6.34 17.95
C HIS A 22 19.80 -7.24 17.38
N ASN A 23 19.53 -7.96 16.30
CA ASN A 23 20.51 -8.83 15.64
C ASN A 23 21.70 -8.03 15.08
N ASN A 24 21.43 -6.91 14.40
CA ASN A 24 22.47 -6.05 13.83
C ASN A 24 23.39 -5.52 14.94
N ASN A 25 22.84 -5.01 16.04
CA ASN A 25 23.65 -4.53 17.17
C ASN A 25 24.54 -5.64 17.75
N ASN A 26 23.99 -6.84 17.93
CA ASN A 26 24.78 -7.99 18.41
C ASN A 26 25.91 -8.34 17.43
N ILE A 27 25.64 -8.40 16.13
CA ILE A 27 26.65 -8.74 15.13
C ILE A 27 27.72 -7.64 15.06
N ILE A 28 27.33 -6.36 14.97
CA ILE A 28 28.26 -5.21 14.91
C ILE A 28 29.18 -5.18 16.14
N SER A 29 28.65 -5.41 17.34
CA SER A 29 29.47 -5.45 18.57
C SER A 29 30.51 -6.58 18.57
N ASN A 30 30.28 -7.64 17.80
CA ASN A 30 31.19 -8.76 17.64
C ASN A 30 32.15 -8.57 16.45
N LEU A 31 31.81 -7.72 15.46
CA LEU A 31 32.66 -7.48 14.29
C LEU A 31 34.04 -6.97 14.69
N GLY A 32 34.12 -5.99 15.59
CA GLY A 32 35.40 -5.44 16.07
C GLY A 32 36.26 -6.39 16.91
N LYS A 33 35.74 -7.58 17.27
CA LYS A 33 36.44 -8.57 18.12
C LYS A 33 36.98 -9.77 17.35
N LYS A 34 36.54 -9.99 16.10
CA LYS A 34 36.81 -11.21 15.33
C LYS A 34 37.77 -10.95 14.17
N LYS A 35 38.74 -11.86 14.01
CA LYS A 35 39.60 -11.96 12.81
C LYS A 35 38.86 -12.42 11.54
N GLU A 36 37.66 -13.00 11.68
CA GLU A 36 36.90 -13.60 10.57
C GLU A 36 36.48 -12.63 9.45
N ILE A 37 36.43 -11.31 9.70
CA ILE A 37 36.10 -10.35 8.65
C ILE A 37 37.25 -10.16 7.67
N GLU A 38 38.49 -10.30 8.15
CA GLU A 38 39.71 -10.09 7.37
C GLU A 38 39.90 -11.15 6.26
N GLU A 39 39.16 -12.26 6.30
CA GLU A 39 39.25 -13.32 5.27
C GLU A 39 38.50 -12.96 3.97
N ASN A 40 37.36 -12.24 4.06
CA ASN A 40 36.50 -11.93 2.88
C ASN A 40 36.38 -10.42 2.58
N TYR A 41 36.78 -9.58 3.52
CA TYR A 41 36.80 -8.14 3.38
C TYR A 41 38.21 -7.63 3.65
N ASN A 42 38.58 -6.52 3.02
CA ASN A 42 39.79 -5.76 3.25
C ASN A 42 39.42 -4.39 3.85
N PRO A 43 39.10 -4.32 5.15
CA PRO A 43 38.59 -3.12 5.79
C PRO A 43 39.50 -1.92 5.56
N CYS A 44 38.95 -0.85 4.99
CA CYS A 44 39.70 0.37 4.75
C CYS A 44 40.14 1.00 6.09
N ALA A 45 41.44 1.08 6.33
CA ALA A 45 42.00 1.67 7.56
C ALA A 45 41.55 3.12 7.81
N LYS A 46 41.19 3.86 6.75
CA LYS A 46 40.65 5.21 6.88
C LYS A 46 39.24 5.21 7.47
N TYR A 47 38.37 4.32 7.01
CA TYR A 47 36.93 4.39 7.22
C TYR A 47 36.34 3.30 8.12
N SER A 48 36.97 2.14 8.28
CA SER A 48 36.40 0.98 8.97
C SER A 48 36.61 1.01 10.49
N TYR A 49 35.68 0.40 11.23
CA TYR A 49 35.64 0.24 12.68
C TYR A 49 35.80 1.55 13.46
N LYS A 50 35.26 2.64 12.91
CA LYS A 50 35.37 3.98 13.48
C LYS A 50 34.01 4.59 13.72
N THR A 51 33.97 5.49 14.69
CA THR A 51 32.86 6.41 14.88
C THR A 51 33.30 7.78 14.40
N PHE A 52 32.61 8.30 13.39
CA PHE A 52 32.78 9.66 12.89
C PHE A 52 31.65 10.52 13.45
N ASN A 53 31.99 11.69 14.00
CA ASN A 53 31.02 12.61 14.57
C ASN A 53 31.23 14.00 13.95
N ASP A 54 30.15 14.59 13.45
CA ASP A 54 30.13 15.97 12.94
C ASP A 54 31.13 16.23 11.79
N GLU A 55 31.51 15.17 11.08
CA GLU A 55 32.43 15.25 9.94
C GLU A 55 31.71 15.49 8.61
N THR A 56 32.39 16.16 7.68
CA THR A 56 31.91 16.34 6.30
C THR A 56 32.78 15.54 5.33
N PHE A 57 32.15 14.65 4.58
CA PHE A 57 32.74 13.87 3.50
C PHE A 57 32.32 14.47 2.15
N GLY A 58 33.28 14.64 1.25
CA GLY A 58 33.04 15.20 -0.07
C GLY A 58 33.28 16.71 -0.15
N GLN A 59 32.60 17.41 -1.06
CA GLN A 59 32.83 18.83 -1.33
C GLN A 59 31.63 19.69 -0.95
N ASN A 60 31.91 20.79 -0.26
CA ASN A 60 30.91 21.69 0.28
C ASN A 60 30.45 22.77 -0.74
N SER A 61 30.27 22.42 -2.00
CA SER A 61 29.88 23.32 -3.12
C SER A 61 28.60 22.83 -3.83
N ASN A 62 28.07 23.57 -4.81
CA ASN A 62 27.04 23.05 -5.72
C ASN A 62 27.75 22.60 -6.99
N LEU A 63 27.80 21.30 -7.21
CA LEU A 63 28.55 20.68 -8.31
C LEU A 63 27.63 19.77 -9.12
N ASP A 64 27.98 19.59 -10.39
CA ASP A 64 27.40 18.53 -11.21
C ASP A 64 28.03 17.17 -10.85
N GLU A 65 27.30 16.08 -11.11
CA GLU A 65 27.69 14.70 -10.77
C GLU A 65 29.09 14.32 -11.30
N GLU A 66 29.50 14.87 -12.45
CA GLU A 66 30.81 14.64 -13.07
C GLU A 66 31.99 15.14 -12.22
N GLN A 67 31.74 16.12 -11.33
CA GLN A 67 32.75 16.78 -10.51
C GLN A 67 32.80 16.20 -9.08
N PHE A 68 31.98 15.20 -8.78
CA PHE A 68 31.92 14.59 -7.45
C PHE A 68 33.26 13.94 -7.07
N ILE A 69 33.60 14.00 -5.79
CA ILE A 69 34.73 13.22 -5.28
C ILE A 69 34.38 11.74 -5.41
N LYS A 70 35.28 10.96 -6.01
CA LYS A 70 35.11 9.51 -6.14
C LYS A 70 35.86 8.78 -5.03
N ILE A 71 35.14 7.95 -4.29
CA ILE A 71 35.70 6.94 -3.38
C ILE A 71 35.43 5.58 -4.02
N GLU A 72 36.49 4.89 -4.42
CA GLU A 72 36.38 3.64 -5.18
C GLU A 72 37.00 2.47 -4.41
N ASN A 73 36.39 1.28 -4.57
CA ASN A 73 36.97 0.01 -4.13
C ASN A 73 37.36 0.00 -2.65
N LYS A 74 36.45 0.47 -1.78
CA LYS A 74 36.63 0.49 -0.32
C LYS A 74 35.63 -0.40 0.39
N ASP A 75 36.16 -1.21 1.30
CA ASP A 75 35.35 -1.87 2.32
C ASP A 75 35.28 -0.96 3.55
N ILE A 76 34.07 -0.54 3.89
CA ILE A 76 33.76 0.28 5.05
C ILE A 76 32.95 -0.61 5.98
N VAL A 77 33.62 -1.15 6.99
CA VAL A 77 33.04 -2.18 7.86
C VAL A 77 32.82 -1.64 9.26
N GLY A 78 31.64 -1.87 9.82
CA GLY A 78 31.33 -1.68 11.23
C GLY A 78 31.50 -0.24 11.72
N SER A 79 31.32 0.72 10.83
CA SER A 79 31.51 2.14 11.15
C SER A 79 30.20 2.84 11.45
N LYS A 80 30.26 3.77 12.40
CA LYS A 80 29.15 4.65 12.75
C LYS A 80 29.45 6.06 12.28
N PHE A 81 28.52 6.67 11.58
CA PHE A 81 28.55 8.08 11.17
C PHE A 81 27.42 8.78 11.91
N SER A 82 27.76 9.70 12.81
CA SER A 82 26.78 10.46 13.60
C SER A 82 26.88 11.94 13.24
N ASN A 83 25.76 12.55 12.85
CA ASN A 83 25.71 13.97 12.43
C ASN A 83 26.68 14.29 11.27
N CYS A 84 27.02 13.30 10.45
CA CYS A 84 27.95 13.49 9.34
C CYS A 84 27.24 13.97 8.08
N ASN A 85 27.95 14.77 7.28
CA ASN A 85 27.50 15.24 5.99
C ASN A 85 28.21 14.50 4.86
N PHE A 86 27.47 14.08 3.84
CA PHE A 86 27.98 13.50 2.60
C PHE A 86 27.53 14.38 1.43
N PHE A 87 28.45 15.14 0.85
CA PHE A 87 28.14 16.14 -0.17
C PHE A 87 28.94 15.91 -1.44
N ASN A 88 28.25 15.79 -2.58
CA ASN A 88 28.86 15.70 -3.91
C ASN A 88 29.93 14.61 -3.97
N ILE A 89 29.54 13.40 -3.58
CA ILE A 89 30.44 12.25 -3.49
C ILE A 89 29.84 11.06 -4.23
N THR A 90 30.71 10.36 -4.95
CA THR A 90 30.38 9.10 -5.61
C THR A 90 31.15 7.99 -4.92
N PHE A 91 30.43 7.04 -4.34
CA PHE A 91 30.99 5.76 -3.92
C PHE A 91 30.82 4.78 -5.07
N LYS A 92 31.93 4.21 -5.55
CA LYS A 92 31.92 3.22 -6.63
C LYS A 92 32.57 1.93 -6.18
N GLU A 93 31.91 0.79 -6.43
CA GLU A 93 32.43 -0.53 -6.09
C GLU A 93 32.82 -0.64 -4.60
N CYS A 94 32.09 0.05 -3.72
CA CYS A 94 32.34 0.07 -2.28
C CYS A 94 31.42 -0.93 -1.55
N ARG A 95 31.91 -1.51 -0.46
CA ARG A 95 31.14 -2.43 0.39
C ARG A 95 30.97 -1.82 1.77
N PHE A 96 29.73 -1.52 2.15
CA PHE A 96 29.36 -1.04 3.48
C PHE A 96 28.79 -2.22 4.28
N VAL A 97 29.51 -2.66 5.31
CA VAL A 97 29.11 -3.86 6.08
C VAL A 97 28.80 -3.48 7.50
N GLY A 98 27.52 -3.55 7.88
CA GLY A 98 27.08 -3.23 9.24
C GLY A 98 27.35 -1.79 9.65
N CYS A 99 27.33 -0.86 8.70
CA CYS A 99 27.48 0.57 8.97
C CYS A 99 26.16 1.16 9.46
N VAL A 100 26.27 2.16 10.35
CA VAL A 100 25.14 2.91 10.89
C VAL A 100 25.34 4.38 10.57
N PHE A 101 24.37 4.97 9.87
CA PHE A 101 24.28 6.40 9.61
C PHE A 101 23.17 6.96 10.49
N GLU A 102 23.50 7.90 11.36
CA GLU A 102 22.58 8.50 12.33
C GLU A 102 22.64 10.02 12.21
N ASN A 103 21.47 10.64 11.97
CA ASN A 103 21.34 12.09 11.76
C ASN A 103 22.24 12.61 10.63
N CYS A 104 22.46 11.81 9.58
CA CYS A 104 23.32 12.18 8.47
C CYS A 104 22.58 12.94 7.37
N GLU A 105 23.28 13.84 6.71
CA GLU A 105 22.80 14.56 5.52
C GLU A 105 23.51 14.04 4.28
N PHE A 106 22.77 13.53 3.31
CA PHE A 106 23.25 13.21 1.96
C PHE A 106 22.63 14.25 1.01
N GLY A 107 23.41 15.26 0.62
CA GLY A 107 22.80 16.47 0.06
C GLY A 107 23.70 17.28 -0.87
N LYS A 108 23.33 18.55 -1.04
CA LYS A 108 23.85 19.48 -2.06
C LYS A 108 23.52 19.02 -3.48
N GLY A 109 24.52 18.63 -4.26
CA GLY A 109 24.34 17.98 -5.55
C GLY A 109 23.89 16.52 -5.42
N GLY A 110 23.96 15.95 -4.21
CA GLY A 110 23.55 14.58 -3.92
C GLY A 110 24.73 13.63 -3.71
N VAL A 111 24.40 12.36 -3.50
CA VAL A 111 25.36 11.27 -3.31
C VAL A 111 25.05 10.12 -4.25
N THR A 112 26.03 9.67 -5.02
CA THR A 112 25.86 8.53 -5.92
C THR A 112 26.54 7.29 -5.34
N PHE A 113 25.82 6.17 -5.30
CA PHE A 113 26.34 4.84 -5.04
C PHE A 113 26.24 4.03 -6.32
N GLU A 114 27.38 3.60 -6.87
CA GLU A 114 27.47 2.78 -8.08
C GLU A 114 28.09 1.44 -7.74
N ASN A 115 27.43 0.34 -8.10
CA ASN A 115 27.94 -1.02 -7.88
C ASN A 115 28.33 -1.28 -6.40
N CYS A 116 27.62 -0.65 -5.46
CA CYS A 116 27.94 -0.75 -4.02
C CYS A 116 27.10 -1.83 -3.33
N SER A 117 27.68 -2.53 -2.36
CA SER A 117 26.96 -3.50 -1.53
C SER A 117 26.83 -2.98 -0.10
N PHE A 118 25.64 -3.04 0.48
CA PHE A 118 25.34 -2.67 1.87
C PHE A 118 25.05 -3.90 2.75
N LEU A 119 25.13 -5.10 2.17
CA LEU A 119 24.83 -6.38 2.79
C LEU A 119 26.12 -7.13 3.10
N LYS A 120 26.15 -7.82 4.24
CA LYS A 120 27.14 -8.87 4.51
C LYS A 120 26.73 -10.14 3.77
N GLU A 121 27.46 -10.50 2.72
CA GLU A 121 27.12 -11.66 1.87
C GLU A 121 27.48 -13.01 2.53
N ASP A 122 28.45 -13.02 3.44
CA ASP A 122 28.96 -14.26 4.04
C ASP A 122 28.47 -14.55 5.46
N SER A 123 28.32 -15.83 5.78
CA SER A 123 28.01 -16.32 7.13
C SER A 123 29.29 -16.56 7.94
N SER A 124 29.33 -16.12 9.20
CA SER A 124 30.46 -16.43 10.10
C SER A 124 30.47 -17.89 10.61
N LYS A 125 29.44 -18.69 10.29
CA LYS A 125 29.29 -20.05 10.81
C LYS A 125 29.54 -21.08 9.72
N THR A 126 30.64 -21.82 9.83
CA THR A 126 30.88 -23.02 9.03
C THR A 126 30.39 -24.29 9.75
N PRO A 127 29.78 -25.27 9.04
CA PRO A 127 29.17 -25.15 7.71
C PRO A 127 27.73 -24.63 7.82
N SER A 128 27.35 -23.72 6.94
CA SER A 128 26.01 -23.15 6.90
C SER A 128 25.52 -23.11 5.46
N LEU A 129 24.96 -24.24 5.01
CA LEU A 129 24.34 -24.30 3.67
C LEU A 129 23.07 -23.43 3.58
N ASN A 130 22.49 -23.00 4.71
CA ASN A 130 21.19 -22.31 4.78
C ASN A 130 21.08 -21.20 5.87
N LYS A 131 22.17 -20.70 6.46
CA LYS A 131 22.15 -19.52 7.35
C LYS A 131 23.00 -18.40 6.78
N TYR A 132 22.34 -17.39 6.26
CA TYR A 132 22.93 -16.11 5.89
C TYR A 132 22.83 -15.18 7.10
N GLU A 133 23.91 -14.44 7.38
CA GLU A 133 23.82 -13.30 8.29
C GLU A 133 23.20 -12.14 7.52
N ASN A 134 21.92 -11.88 7.77
CA ASN A 134 21.19 -10.79 7.12
C ASN A 134 21.57 -9.41 7.72
N LEU A 135 22.87 -9.17 7.91
CA LEU A 135 23.41 -7.91 8.40
C LEU A 135 23.51 -6.93 7.23
N SER A 136 22.78 -5.83 7.34
CA SER A 136 22.82 -4.74 6.38
C SER A 136 22.97 -3.39 7.10
N CYS A 137 23.15 -2.33 6.34
CA CYS A 137 23.31 -0.98 6.88
C CYS A 137 21.98 -0.41 7.42
N THR A 138 22.12 0.53 8.36
CA THR A 138 20.99 1.25 8.97
C THR A 138 21.15 2.75 8.79
N PHE A 139 20.12 3.41 8.28
CA PHE A 139 19.99 4.86 8.18
C PHE A 139 18.91 5.29 9.17
N LEU A 140 19.27 6.15 10.12
CA LEU A 140 18.39 6.65 11.17
C LEU A 140 18.39 8.17 11.14
N ASN A 141 17.20 8.78 11.06
CA ASN A 141 17.05 10.25 11.07
C ASN A 141 17.86 10.96 9.97
N CYS A 142 18.06 10.31 8.83
CA CYS A 142 18.87 10.88 7.75
C CYS A 142 18.02 11.69 6.77
N ASN A 143 18.59 12.76 6.22
CA ASN A 143 18.09 13.41 5.01
C ASN A 143 18.85 12.83 3.82
N ILE A 144 18.14 12.28 2.85
CA ILE A 144 18.73 11.49 1.77
C ILE A 144 18.31 12.05 0.42
N TYR A 145 19.27 12.64 -0.29
CA TYR A 145 19.22 12.89 -1.72
C TYR A 145 20.32 12.06 -2.39
N SER A 146 19.93 10.94 -3.01
CA SER A 146 20.91 9.97 -3.50
C SER A 146 20.47 9.23 -4.77
N LYS A 147 21.45 8.64 -5.44
CA LYS A 147 21.25 7.70 -6.54
C LYS A 147 21.92 6.38 -6.19
N PHE A 148 21.16 5.29 -6.19
CA PHE A 148 21.66 3.93 -6.02
C PHE A 148 21.57 3.21 -7.36
N LEU A 149 22.70 3.00 -8.01
CA LEU A 149 22.82 2.33 -9.30
C LEU A 149 23.51 0.98 -9.12
N ASN A 150 22.81 -0.10 -9.51
CA ASN A 150 23.31 -1.47 -9.43
C ASN A 150 23.83 -1.83 -8.03
N CYS A 151 23.11 -1.43 -6.99
CA CYS A 151 23.50 -1.64 -5.61
C CYS A 151 22.83 -2.86 -4.96
N ILE A 152 23.37 -3.32 -3.84
CA ILE A 152 22.73 -4.32 -2.96
C ILE A 152 22.34 -3.64 -1.65
N LEU A 153 21.05 -3.35 -1.50
CA LEU A 153 20.42 -2.78 -0.30
C LEU A 153 19.55 -3.80 0.44
N SER A 154 19.69 -5.09 0.14
CA SER A 154 18.90 -6.13 0.79
C SER A 154 19.02 -6.02 2.30
N PHE A 155 17.90 -6.20 3.00
CA PHE A 155 17.77 -6.11 4.45
C PHE A 155 18.10 -4.73 5.08
N ALA A 156 18.42 -3.70 4.29
CA ALA A 156 18.72 -2.36 4.81
C ALA A 156 17.52 -1.79 5.59
N ILE A 157 17.82 -0.91 6.55
CA ILE A 157 16.82 -0.23 7.37
C ILE A 157 16.93 1.28 7.12
N PHE A 158 15.82 1.90 6.76
CA PHE A 158 15.63 3.35 6.78
C PHE A 158 14.56 3.65 7.82
N GLU A 159 14.92 4.41 8.85
CA GLU A 159 14.02 4.72 9.96
C GLU A 159 14.06 6.21 10.27
N ASN A 160 12.89 6.84 10.32
CA ASN A 160 12.77 8.29 10.58
C ASN A 160 13.54 9.17 9.57
N CYS A 161 13.74 8.70 8.34
CA CYS A 161 14.47 9.43 7.32
C CYS A 161 13.55 10.29 6.45
N ASN A 162 14.09 11.38 5.93
CA ASN A 162 13.49 12.15 4.84
C ASN A 162 14.27 11.83 3.55
N ILE A 163 13.67 11.05 2.66
CA ILE A 163 14.27 10.60 1.41
C ILE A 163 13.60 11.36 0.27
N LYS A 164 14.38 12.22 -0.38
CA LYS A 164 13.89 13.14 -1.40
C LYS A 164 14.70 13.02 -2.69
N ASP A 165 14.05 13.19 -3.83
CA ASP A 165 14.69 13.29 -5.14
C ASP A 165 15.63 12.09 -5.43
N THR A 166 15.28 10.91 -4.91
CA THR A 166 16.17 9.75 -4.84
C THR A 166 15.80 8.70 -5.89
N ASN A 167 16.82 8.18 -6.56
CA ASN A 167 16.67 7.15 -7.60
C ASN A 167 17.27 5.82 -7.17
N PHE A 168 16.51 4.74 -7.30
CA PHE A 168 16.97 3.37 -7.21
C PHE A 168 16.89 2.72 -8.59
N GLU A 169 18.05 2.36 -9.15
CA GLU A 169 18.16 1.77 -10.48
C GLU A 169 18.93 0.46 -10.41
N GLN A 170 18.36 -0.62 -10.96
CA GLN A 170 18.97 -1.96 -11.01
C GLN A 170 19.44 -2.48 -9.64
N THR A 171 18.76 -2.07 -8.57
CA THR A 171 19.20 -2.29 -7.20
C THR A 171 18.40 -3.41 -6.53
N ASP A 172 19.08 -4.30 -5.82
CA ASP A 172 18.45 -5.29 -4.95
C ASP A 172 18.01 -4.61 -3.64
N MET A 173 16.71 -4.51 -3.43
CA MET A 173 16.09 -3.95 -2.22
C MET A 173 15.25 -5.02 -1.49
N THR A 174 15.62 -6.30 -1.65
CA THR A 174 14.87 -7.42 -1.05
C THR A 174 14.85 -7.30 0.48
N ASN A 175 13.67 -7.47 1.07
CA ASN A 175 13.46 -7.37 2.51
C ASN A 175 13.91 -6.05 3.15
N ILE A 176 14.06 -4.97 2.39
CA ILE A 176 14.27 -3.61 2.92
C ILE A 176 13.12 -3.23 3.87
N ILE A 177 13.44 -2.49 4.94
CA ILE A 177 12.43 -1.90 5.82
C ILE A 177 12.58 -0.38 5.77
N ILE A 178 11.53 0.31 5.35
CA ILE A 178 11.41 1.77 5.40
C ILE A 178 10.29 2.09 6.40
N SER A 179 10.63 2.69 7.52
CA SER A 179 9.71 2.91 8.64
C SER A 179 9.72 4.35 9.11
N GLU A 180 8.54 4.94 9.29
CA GLU A 180 8.41 6.29 9.85
C GLU A 180 9.14 7.36 9.02
N CYS A 181 9.23 7.15 7.70
CA CYS A 181 9.94 8.04 6.79
C CYS A 181 9.00 8.99 6.02
N ASP A 182 9.63 9.97 5.38
CA ASP A 182 9.05 10.77 4.30
C ASP A 182 9.73 10.43 2.99
N LEU A 183 8.96 10.04 1.99
CA LEU A 183 9.41 9.76 0.64
C LEU A 183 8.83 10.82 -0.30
N ASN A 184 9.66 11.55 -1.03
CA ASN A 184 9.22 12.54 -2.01
C ASN A 184 10.06 12.48 -3.29
N MET A 185 9.42 12.42 -4.47
CA MET A 185 10.09 12.30 -5.77
C MET A 185 11.01 11.07 -5.85
N ILE A 186 10.46 9.90 -5.56
CA ILE A 186 11.19 8.63 -5.61
C ILE A 186 11.00 7.97 -6.97
N ILE A 187 12.13 7.62 -7.61
CA ILE A 187 12.14 6.83 -8.84
C ILE A 187 12.71 5.44 -8.55
N ILE A 188 11.99 4.40 -8.97
CA ILE A 188 12.44 3.01 -8.89
C ILE A 188 12.47 2.42 -10.29
N SER A 189 13.60 1.84 -10.69
CA SER A 189 13.79 1.28 -12.03
C SER A 189 14.49 -0.06 -11.94
N ASP A 190 13.84 -1.12 -12.43
CA ASP A 190 14.39 -2.48 -12.56
C ASP A 190 14.97 -3.05 -11.24
N CYS A 191 14.29 -2.79 -10.12
CA CYS A 191 14.75 -3.18 -8.79
C CYS A 191 14.05 -4.45 -8.27
N ASP A 192 14.70 -5.17 -7.35
CA ASP A 192 14.08 -6.28 -6.64
C ASP A 192 13.53 -5.80 -5.29
N LEU A 193 12.20 -5.71 -5.15
CA LEU A 193 11.50 -5.28 -3.93
C LEU A 193 10.78 -6.46 -3.24
N CYS A 194 11.16 -7.72 -3.51
CA CYS A 194 10.53 -8.86 -2.85
C CYS A 194 10.70 -8.79 -1.33
N GLY A 195 9.60 -8.98 -0.59
CA GLY A 195 9.58 -8.88 0.88
C GLY A 195 9.80 -7.47 1.44
N CYS A 196 9.83 -6.41 0.63
CA CYS A 196 9.97 -5.04 1.12
C CYS A 196 8.84 -4.67 2.08
N LYS A 197 9.14 -3.90 3.12
CA LYS A 197 8.15 -3.39 4.08
C LYS A 197 8.28 -1.87 4.20
N ILE A 198 7.27 -1.14 3.74
CA ILE A 198 7.17 0.32 3.89
C ILE A 198 6.04 0.61 4.89
N VAL A 199 6.35 1.10 6.09
CA VAL A 199 5.36 1.21 7.18
C VAL A 199 5.37 2.56 7.87
N SER A 200 4.18 3.09 8.19
CA SER A 200 4.04 4.41 8.83
C SER A 200 4.78 5.54 8.08
N THR A 201 4.85 5.45 6.75
CA THR A 201 5.66 6.33 5.89
C THR A 201 4.75 7.19 5.02
N TYR A 202 5.03 8.50 4.94
CA TYR A 202 4.36 9.39 3.99
C TYR A 202 5.05 9.30 2.64
N ILE A 203 4.28 9.25 1.55
CA ILE A 203 4.80 9.10 0.20
C ILE A 203 4.11 10.13 -0.69
N GLU A 204 4.93 10.98 -1.30
CA GLU A 204 4.58 11.95 -2.32
C GLU A 204 5.41 11.63 -3.56
N ASP A 205 4.79 11.58 -4.74
CA ASP A 205 5.46 11.33 -6.01
C ASP A 205 6.40 10.10 -6.04
N LEU A 206 5.79 8.94 -6.29
CA LEU A 206 6.48 7.66 -6.50
C LEU A 206 6.28 7.22 -7.95
N GLU A 207 7.37 6.95 -8.65
CA GLU A 207 7.36 6.51 -10.04
C GLU A 207 8.17 5.22 -10.22
N PHE A 208 7.65 4.31 -11.05
CA PHE A 208 8.42 3.17 -11.57
C PHE A 208 8.79 3.42 -13.03
N LYS A 209 10.08 3.49 -13.34
CA LYS A 209 10.62 3.71 -14.70
C LYS A 209 11.37 2.47 -15.22
N ASP A 210 10.71 1.33 -15.11
CA ASP A 210 11.28 0.03 -15.50
C ASP A 210 11.50 -0.06 -17.01
N LYS A 211 12.68 -0.56 -17.42
CA LYS A 211 12.90 -1.05 -18.79
C LYS A 211 12.53 -2.53 -18.90
N PHE A 212 12.72 -3.27 -17.81
CA PHE A 212 12.33 -4.65 -17.63
C PHE A 212 11.16 -4.71 -16.65
N LYS A 213 11.43 -4.85 -15.36
CA LYS A 213 10.40 -5.02 -14.33
C LYS A 213 11.00 -4.92 -12.93
N SER A 214 10.43 -4.04 -12.12
CA SER A 214 10.62 -4.08 -10.67
C SER A 214 9.77 -5.20 -10.05
N LYS A 215 10.41 -6.07 -9.26
CA LYS A 215 9.79 -7.28 -8.72
C LYS A 215 9.17 -7.04 -7.35
N LEU A 216 7.97 -7.56 -7.15
CA LEU A 216 7.29 -7.64 -5.85
C LEU A 216 6.82 -9.08 -5.66
N ASP A 217 6.72 -9.52 -4.41
CA ASP A 217 6.15 -10.82 -4.05
C ASP A 217 4.97 -10.64 -3.07
N GLU A 218 4.37 -11.76 -2.65
CA GLU A 218 3.27 -11.76 -1.68
C GLU A 218 3.65 -11.18 -0.31
N LYS A 219 4.94 -11.13 0.01
CA LYS A 219 5.46 -10.59 1.27
C LYS A 219 5.74 -9.09 1.19
N SER A 220 5.88 -8.53 0.00
CA SER A 220 6.00 -7.08 -0.21
C SER A 220 4.75 -6.36 0.33
N PHE A 221 4.96 -5.39 1.20
CA PHE A 221 3.88 -4.67 1.88
C PHE A 221 4.19 -3.18 2.01
N ILE A 222 3.18 -2.37 1.68
CA ILE A 222 3.19 -0.91 1.81
C ILE A 222 1.98 -0.54 2.66
N ASP A 223 2.21 0.08 3.80
CA ASP A 223 1.14 0.48 4.72
C ASP A 223 0.27 1.59 4.10
N LYS A 224 -0.84 1.90 4.77
CA LYS A 224 -1.65 3.05 4.41
C LYS A 224 -0.85 4.33 4.61
N ILE A 225 -0.77 5.13 3.55
CA ILE A 225 -0.08 6.42 3.56
C ILE A 225 -0.89 7.35 4.49
N PRO A 226 -0.25 7.94 5.53
CA PRO A 226 -0.92 8.83 6.46
C PRO A 226 -1.37 10.11 5.73
N ILE A 227 -2.54 10.64 6.10
CA ILE A 227 -3.05 11.92 5.57
C ILE A 227 -2.65 13.02 6.55
N ARG A 228 -1.95 14.04 6.07
CA ARG A 228 -1.40 15.17 6.83
C ARG A 228 -2.28 16.40 6.74
N TYR A 229 -2.58 16.85 5.52
CA TYR A 229 -3.13 18.19 5.27
C TYR A 229 -4.65 18.19 5.04
N LYS A 230 -5.21 17.08 4.56
CA LYS A 230 -6.61 16.88 4.14
C LYS A 230 -7.05 17.84 3.02
N THR A 231 -6.12 18.25 2.16
CA THR A 231 -6.40 19.10 1.00
C THR A 231 -6.74 18.28 -0.23
N ARG A 232 -7.37 18.90 -1.24
CA ARG A 232 -7.65 18.24 -2.51
C ARG A 232 -6.36 17.79 -3.21
N GLU A 233 -5.34 18.63 -3.21
CA GLU A 233 -4.02 18.35 -3.81
C GLU A 233 -3.33 17.14 -3.15
N GLU A 234 -3.36 17.05 -1.82
CA GLU A 234 -2.82 15.87 -1.12
C GLU A 234 -3.58 14.60 -1.52
N TYR A 235 -4.92 14.64 -1.55
CA TYR A 235 -5.69 13.48 -2.00
C TYR A 235 -5.40 13.12 -3.46
N GLU A 236 -5.10 14.10 -4.32
CA GLU A 236 -4.68 13.89 -5.71
C GLU A 236 -3.33 13.16 -5.78
N GLY A 237 -2.31 13.67 -5.09
CA GLY A 237 -1.00 13.02 -4.97
C GLY A 237 -1.11 11.60 -4.42
N LEU A 238 -1.81 11.42 -3.30
CA LEU A 238 -1.96 10.12 -2.64
C LEU A 238 -2.67 9.08 -3.52
N TYR A 239 -3.72 9.44 -4.26
CA TYR A 239 -4.37 8.44 -5.12
C TYR A 239 -3.48 8.05 -6.31
N MET A 240 -2.67 8.97 -6.84
CA MET A 240 -1.71 8.66 -7.91
C MET A 240 -0.63 7.71 -7.40
N VAL A 241 -0.10 7.93 -6.19
CA VAL A 241 0.83 7.00 -5.55
C VAL A 241 0.21 5.62 -5.37
N TYR A 242 -1.03 5.54 -4.87
CA TYR A 242 -1.73 4.26 -4.76
C TYR A 242 -2.02 3.59 -6.11
N GLU A 243 -2.29 4.36 -7.15
CA GLU A 243 -2.45 3.84 -8.52
C GLU A 243 -1.15 3.22 -9.02
N THR A 244 -0.03 3.91 -8.85
CA THR A 244 1.31 3.40 -9.17
C THR A 244 1.59 2.09 -8.43
N ILE A 245 1.36 2.05 -7.11
CA ILE A 245 1.56 0.84 -6.29
C ILE A 245 0.67 -0.31 -6.79
N ALA A 246 -0.62 -0.06 -6.97
CA ALA A 246 -1.56 -1.09 -7.41
C ALA A 246 -1.12 -1.67 -8.76
N ASN A 247 -0.82 -0.82 -9.73
CA ASN A 247 -0.36 -1.26 -11.05
C ASN A 247 0.91 -2.10 -10.97
N LYS A 248 1.86 -1.74 -10.10
CA LYS A 248 3.08 -2.53 -9.91
C LYS A 248 2.81 -3.93 -9.32
N PHE A 249 1.88 -4.05 -8.37
CA PHE A 249 1.44 -5.36 -7.89
C PHE A 249 0.76 -6.18 -9.00
N LYS A 250 -0.05 -5.54 -9.84
CA LYS A 250 -0.73 -6.19 -10.97
C LYS A 250 0.27 -6.70 -12.02
N GLU A 251 1.30 -5.92 -12.36
CA GLU A 251 2.39 -6.36 -13.25
C GLU A 251 3.15 -7.57 -12.68
N ASN A 252 3.18 -7.72 -11.35
CA ASN A 252 3.72 -8.87 -10.65
C ASN A 252 2.72 -10.02 -10.48
N THR A 253 1.55 -9.96 -11.12
CA THR A 253 0.46 -10.96 -11.02
C THR A 253 -0.08 -11.16 -9.60
N LEU A 254 0.14 -10.18 -8.71
CA LEU A 254 -0.30 -10.19 -7.32
C LEU A 254 -1.68 -9.54 -7.20
N ASN A 255 -2.70 -10.24 -7.71
CA ASN A 255 -4.05 -9.70 -7.87
C ASN A 255 -4.73 -9.34 -6.55
N ASN A 256 -4.45 -10.08 -5.47
CA ASN A 256 -4.97 -9.76 -4.14
C ASN A 256 -4.44 -8.41 -3.65
N ASN A 257 -3.12 -8.20 -3.72
CA ASN A 257 -2.48 -6.94 -3.36
C ASN A 257 -2.97 -5.80 -4.26
N PHE A 258 -3.01 -6.01 -5.58
CA PHE A 258 -3.56 -5.05 -6.53
C PHE A 258 -4.97 -4.60 -6.12
N GLY A 259 -5.87 -5.54 -5.82
CA GLY A 259 -7.26 -5.22 -5.46
C GLY A 259 -7.36 -4.36 -4.21
N GLU A 260 -6.52 -4.60 -3.20
CA GLU A 260 -6.48 -3.78 -1.98
C GLU A 260 -6.03 -2.34 -2.24
N TYR A 261 -4.89 -2.17 -2.92
CA TYR A 261 -4.37 -0.82 -3.21
C TYR A 261 -5.25 -0.08 -4.22
N TYR A 262 -5.84 -0.80 -5.19
CA TYR A 262 -6.81 -0.22 -6.13
C TYR A 262 -8.07 0.29 -5.43
N TYR A 263 -8.61 -0.48 -4.48
CA TYR A 263 -9.76 -0.04 -3.70
C TYR A 263 -9.44 1.23 -2.88
N ILE A 264 -8.27 1.27 -2.24
CA ILE A 264 -7.82 2.46 -1.49
C ILE A 264 -7.62 3.65 -2.44
N CYS A 265 -6.97 3.44 -3.60
CA CYS A 265 -6.82 4.42 -4.66
C CYS A 265 -8.17 5.05 -5.04
N LYS A 266 -9.19 4.24 -5.34
CA LYS A 266 -10.53 4.74 -5.71
C LYS A 266 -11.22 5.49 -4.57
N CYS A 267 -11.02 5.07 -3.32
CA CYS A 267 -11.53 5.80 -2.16
C CYS A 267 -10.87 7.19 -2.01
N MET A 268 -9.57 7.31 -2.29
CA MET A 268 -8.86 8.60 -2.27
C MET A 268 -9.27 9.46 -3.46
N GLN A 269 -9.29 8.91 -4.68
CA GLN A 269 -9.71 9.59 -5.90
C GLN A 269 -11.12 10.19 -5.75
N ARG A 270 -12.07 9.48 -5.13
CA ARG A 270 -13.42 10.00 -4.89
C ARG A 270 -13.43 11.31 -4.09
N LYS A 271 -12.45 11.56 -3.23
CA LYS A 271 -12.35 12.80 -2.45
C LYS A 271 -11.93 14.00 -3.30
N THR A 272 -11.31 13.78 -4.45
CA THR A 272 -10.82 14.83 -5.37
C THR A 272 -11.84 15.21 -6.44
N LEU A 273 -12.83 14.34 -6.69
CA LEU A 273 -13.85 14.50 -7.71
C LEU A 273 -14.82 15.66 -7.45
N ARG A 274 -15.22 16.34 -8.52
CA ARG A 274 -16.36 17.27 -8.56
C ARG A 274 -17.69 16.53 -8.37
N PHE A 275 -18.78 17.28 -8.16
CA PHE A 275 -20.10 16.76 -7.78
C PHE A 275 -20.60 15.58 -8.66
N PHE A 276 -20.80 15.78 -9.98
CA PHE A 276 -21.35 14.72 -10.83
C PHE A 276 -20.48 13.45 -10.92
N PRO A 277 -19.16 13.54 -11.18
CA PRO A 277 -18.28 12.36 -11.13
C PRO A 277 -18.25 11.69 -9.75
N LYS A 278 -18.35 12.46 -8.67
CA LYS A 278 -18.37 11.94 -7.30
C LYS A 278 -19.62 11.11 -7.02
N VAL A 279 -20.79 11.52 -7.53
CA VAL A 279 -22.03 10.72 -7.45
C VAL A 279 -21.85 9.38 -8.15
N GLY A 280 -21.33 9.36 -9.38
CA GLY A 280 -21.03 8.12 -10.11
C GLY A 280 -20.06 7.21 -9.34
N SER A 281 -19.02 7.80 -8.74
CA SER A 281 -18.06 7.07 -7.91
C SER A 281 -18.69 6.48 -6.64
N TYR A 282 -19.64 7.20 -6.01
CA TYR A 282 -20.40 6.65 -4.88
C TYR A 282 -21.33 5.51 -5.32
N LEU A 283 -21.99 5.62 -6.47
CA LEU A 283 -22.80 4.51 -7.00
C LEU A 283 -21.94 3.28 -7.23
N TYR A 284 -20.79 3.42 -7.90
CA TYR A 284 -19.86 2.30 -8.13
C TYR A 284 -19.33 1.69 -6.82
N TYR A 285 -19.09 2.52 -5.80
CA TYR A 285 -18.72 2.06 -4.48
C TYR A 285 -19.84 1.28 -3.79
N LEU A 286 -21.07 1.81 -3.79
CA LEU A 286 -22.21 1.18 -3.12
C LEU A 286 -22.57 -0.14 -3.80
N THR A 287 -22.66 -0.17 -5.12
CA THR A 287 -23.16 -1.36 -5.83
C THR A 287 -22.18 -2.53 -5.78
N CYS A 288 -20.86 -2.30 -5.81
CA CYS A 288 -19.91 -3.41 -5.88
C CYS A 288 -18.52 -3.10 -5.32
N GLY A 289 -18.40 -2.05 -4.50
CA GLY A 289 -17.16 -1.69 -3.80
C GLY A 289 -15.98 -1.48 -4.74
N TYR A 290 -16.20 -0.74 -5.82
CA TYR A 290 -15.21 -0.54 -6.89
C TYR A 290 -14.77 -1.82 -7.60
N GLY A 291 -15.59 -2.87 -7.58
CA GLY A 291 -15.26 -4.16 -8.18
C GLY A 291 -14.40 -5.07 -7.31
N GLU A 292 -14.02 -4.63 -6.11
CA GLU A 292 -13.05 -5.32 -5.23
C GLU A 292 -13.65 -5.83 -3.92
N ARG A 293 -14.92 -5.49 -3.63
CA ARG A 293 -15.65 -5.89 -2.43
C ARG A 293 -17.04 -6.44 -2.79
N PRO A 294 -17.17 -7.73 -3.12
CA PRO A 294 -18.44 -8.32 -3.55
C PRO A 294 -19.55 -8.23 -2.49
N GLU A 295 -19.20 -8.13 -1.20
CA GLU A 295 -20.16 -7.96 -0.11
C GLU A 295 -21.03 -6.69 -0.25
N PHE A 296 -20.52 -5.65 -0.94
CA PHE A 296 -21.27 -4.42 -1.20
C PHE A 296 -22.46 -4.67 -2.13
N ALA A 297 -22.35 -5.62 -3.06
CA ALA A 297 -23.48 -6.00 -3.91
C ALA A 297 -24.60 -6.63 -3.07
N VAL A 298 -24.26 -7.48 -2.09
CA VAL A 298 -25.23 -8.09 -1.19
C VAL A 298 -25.92 -7.03 -0.32
N TYR A 299 -25.14 -6.16 0.32
CA TYR A 299 -25.70 -5.10 1.17
C TYR A 299 -26.58 -4.12 0.39
N SER A 300 -26.14 -3.73 -0.82
CA SER A 300 -26.92 -2.83 -1.67
C SER A 300 -28.19 -3.48 -2.18
N SER A 301 -28.15 -4.76 -2.57
CA SER A 301 -29.36 -5.52 -2.94
C SER A 301 -30.36 -5.57 -1.79
N LEU A 302 -29.92 -5.89 -0.56
CA LEU A 302 -30.79 -5.89 0.62
C LEU A 302 -31.39 -4.51 0.90
N ALA A 303 -30.60 -3.44 0.78
CA ALA A 303 -31.08 -2.07 0.97
C ALA A 303 -32.13 -1.68 -0.08
N ILE A 304 -31.93 -2.07 -1.35
CA ILE A 304 -32.88 -1.84 -2.44
C ILE A 304 -34.19 -2.57 -2.17
N ILE A 305 -34.13 -3.85 -1.79
CA ILE A 305 -35.33 -4.67 -1.46
C ILE A 305 -36.13 -4.00 -0.34
N ILE A 306 -35.47 -3.63 0.76
CA ILE A 306 -36.16 -2.97 1.87
C ILE A 306 -36.76 -1.63 1.44
N PHE A 307 -36.05 -0.84 0.62
CA PHE A 307 -36.56 0.42 0.08
C PHE A 307 -37.83 0.22 -0.75
N PHE A 308 -37.84 -0.73 -1.68
CA PHE A 308 -39.02 -1.00 -2.52
C PHE A 308 -40.19 -1.56 -1.71
N ALA A 309 -39.95 -2.37 -0.69
CA ALA A 309 -40.99 -2.80 0.25
C ALA A 309 -41.75 -1.62 0.88
N PHE A 310 -41.06 -0.52 1.21
CA PHE A 310 -41.74 0.71 1.67
C PHE A 310 -42.45 1.45 0.54
N VAL A 311 -41.84 1.54 -0.64
CA VAL A 311 -42.45 2.19 -1.81
C VAL A 311 -43.78 1.52 -2.17
N TYR A 312 -43.83 0.19 -2.18
CA TYR A 312 -45.06 -0.56 -2.46
C TYR A 312 -46.17 -0.29 -1.46
N LEU A 313 -45.87 -0.13 -0.17
CA LEU A 313 -46.90 0.26 0.81
C LEU A 313 -47.46 1.66 0.54
N ILE A 314 -46.65 2.58 0.04
CA ILE A 314 -47.05 3.96 -0.26
C ILE A 314 -47.87 4.02 -1.56
N VAL A 315 -47.43 3.33 -2.61
CA VAL A 315 -48.05 3.36 -3.94
C VAL A 315 -49.27 2.44 -4.02
N GLY A 316 -49.17 1.27 -3.38
CA GLY A 316 -50.27 0.32 -3.18
C GLY A 316 -49.90 -1.12 -3.47
N ILE A 317 -50.43 -2.04 -2.65
CA ILE A 317 -50.39 -3.49 -2.89
C ILE A 317 -51.77 -4.08 -2.72
N GLU A 318 -52.02 -5.20 -3.37
CA GLU A 318 -53.24 -5.98 -3.26
C GLU A 318 -52.94 -7.29 -2.51
N ILE A 319 -53.64 -7.49 -1.38
CA ILE A 319 -53.57 -8.69 -0.55
C ILE A 319 -55.00 -9.22 -0.40
N ASP A 320 -55.25 -10.49 -0.75
CA ASP A 320 -56.58 -11.13 -0.66
C ASP A 320 -57.72 -10.31 -1.31
N ASN A 321 -57.47 -9.76 -2.51
CA ASN A 321 -58.38 -8.87 -3.25
C ASN A 321 -58.73 -7.56 -2.53
N LYS A 322 -57.92 -7.13 -1.56
CA LYS A 322 -58.04 -5.84 -0.87
C LYS A 322 -56.82 -4.98 -1.18
N GLU A 323 -57.08 -3.77 -1.64
CA GLU A 323 -56.05 -2.77 -1.86
C GLU A 323 -55.62 -2.14 -0.53
N ILE A 324 -54.31 -2.09 -0.33
CA ILE A 324 -53.66 -1.48 0.83
C ILE A 324 -52.77 -0.36 0.31
N ILE A 325 -53.11 0.87 0.70
CA ILE A 325 -52.38 2.09 0.34
C ILE A 325 -52.15 2.91 1.61
N TYR A 326 -50.89 3.15 1.93
CA TYR A 326 -50.50 3.93 3.10
C TYR A 326 -50.41 5.41 2.75
N ASN A 327 -51.44 6.16 3.13
CA ASN A 327 -51.46 7.60 3.13
C ASN A 327 -51.48 8.14 4.57
N ILE A 328 -51.41 9.47 4.74
CA ILE A 328 -51.41 10.13 6.06
C ILE A 328 -52.61 9.70 6.93
N ASN A 329 -53.78 9.48 6.34
CA ASN A 329 -54.98 9.09 7.07
C ASN A 329 -54.95 7.60 7.47
N THR A 330 -54.44 6.73 6.59
CA THR A 330 -54.26 5.30 6.87
C THR A 330 -53.25 5.10 8.00
N ILE A 331 -52.10 5.78 7.93
CA ILE A 331 -51.01 5.66 8.92
C ILE A 331 -51.47 6.10 10.31
N ARG A 332 -52.31 7.15 10.42
CA ARG A 332 -52.82 7.65 11.71
C ARG A 332 -53.71 6.65 12.44
N ASN A 333 -54.40 5.78 11.71
CA ASN A 333 -55.33 4.78 12.28
C ASN A 333 -54.72 3.36 12.29
N LEU A 334 -53.44 3.23 11.94
CA LEU A 334 -52.81 1.94 11.73
C LEU A 334 -52.30 1.33 13.03
N THR A 335 -52.54 0.04 13.23
CA THR A 335 -51.94 -0.70 14.35
C THR A 335 -50.56 -1.22 13.96
N PHE A 336 -49.63 -1.26 14.92
CA PHE A 336 -48.28 -1.77 14.69
C PHE A 336 -48.28 -3.22 14.17
N PHE A 337 -49.18 -4.09 14.66
CA PHE A 337 -49.28 -5.46 14.16
C PHE A 337 -49.74 -5.53 12.70
N LYS A 338 -50.67 -4.66 12.30
CA LYS A 338 -51.11 -4.57 10.90
C LYS A 338 -49.98 -4.05 10.01
N PHE A 339 -49.23 -3.04 10.46
CA PHE A 339 -48.03 -2.56 9.77
C PHE A 339 -47.05 -3.70 9.46
N ILE A 340 -46.70 -4.47 10.48
CA ILE A 340 -45.72 -5.55 10.35
C ILE A 340 -46.23 -6.64 9.38
N SER A 341 -47.51 -6.98 9.44
CA SER A 341 -48.11 -7.94 8.51
C SER A 341 -48.06 -7.44 7.07
N ASP A 342 -48.49 -6.21 6.82
CA ASP A 342 -48.52 -5.62 5.49
C ASP A 342 -47.10 -5.43 4.93
N PHE A 343 -46.16 -5.00 5.80
CA PHE A 343 -44.75 -4.87 5.44
C PHE A 343 -44.11 -6.21 5.10
N ASN A 344 -44.46 -7.29 5.80
CA ASN A 344 -43.92 -8.62 5.49
C ASN A 344 -44.37 -9.13 4.11
N GLU A 345 -45.64 -8.88 3.73
CA GLU A 345 -46.15 -9.20 2.40
C GLU A 345 -45.53 -8.31 1.32
N SER A 346 -45.37 -7.01 1.61
CA SER A 346 -44.67 -6.07 0.73
C SER A 346 -43.20 -6.44 0.53
N LEU A 347 -42.53 -6.88 1.58
CA LEU A 347 -41.15 -7.35 1.53
C LEU A 347 -41.04 -8.63 0.70
N THR A 348 -42.01 -9.54 0.83
CA THR A 348 -42.07 -10.76 0.02
C THR A 348 -42.26 -10.41 -1.47
N LEU A 349 -43.12 -9.43 -1.79
CA LEU A 349 -43.28 -8.88 -3.14
C LEU A 349 -41.96 -8.34 -3.69
N SER A 350 -41.27 -7.50 -2.92
CA SER A 350 -39.98 -6.92 -3.31
C SER A 350 -38.88 -7.97 -3.51
N VAL A 351 -38.77 -8.96 -2.62
CA VAL A 351 -37.82 -10.08 -2.79
C VAL A 351 -38.12 -10.86 -4.09
N GLY A 352 -39.40 -11.15 -4.35
CA GLY A 352 -39.82 -11.85 -5.56
C GLY A 352 -39.58 -11.03 -6.84
N ALA A 353 -39.79 -9.72 -6.78
CA ALA A 353 -39.54 -8.79 -7.88
C ALA A 353 -38.04 -8.66 -8.16
N PHE A 354 -37.24 -8.37 -7.14
CA PHE A 354 -35.79 -8.26 -7.25
C PHE A 354 -35.13 -9.54 -7.77
N GLY A 355 -35.63 -10.70 -7.33
CA GLY A 355 -35.17 -12.01 -7.80
C GLY A 355 -35.75 -12.47 -9.15
N GLY A 356 -36.75 -11.76 -9.69
CA GLY A 356 -37.44 -12.13 -10.94
C GLY A 356 -38.32 -13.39 -10.84
N LEU A 357 -38.70 -13.81 -9.64
CA LEU A 357 -39.47 -15.04 -9.39
C LEU A 357 -40.99 -14.80 -9.26
N GLY A 358 -41.41 -13.53 -9.08
CA GLY A 358 -42.80 -13.18 -8.81
C GLY A 358 -43.31 -13.66 -7.45
N THR A 359 -44.55 -13.33 -7.12
CA THR A 359 -45.19 -13.69 -5.83
C THR A 359 -46.60 -14.23 -6.02
N ILE A 360 -47.03 -15.07 -5.06
CA ILE A 360 -48.33 -15.75 -5.10
C ILE A 360 -49.40 -14.96 -4.35
N ASN A 361 -49.08 -14.46 -3.15
CA ASN A 361 -50.07 -13.93 -2.21
C ASN A 361 -50.28 -12.40 -2.28
N CYS A 362 -49.32 -11.69 -2.87
CA CYS A 362 -49.29 -10.24 -2.92
C CYS A 362 -49.02 -9.79 -4.35
N LYS A 363 -49.79 -8.81 -4.85
CA LYS A 363 -49.63 -8.25 -6.20
C LYS A 363 -49.59 -6.72 -6.15
N PRO A 364 -48.86 -6.06 -7.06
CA PRO A 364 -48.91 -4.61 -7.16
C PRO A 364 -50.27 -4.17 -7.74
N VAL A 365 -50.80 -3.06 -7.24
CA VAL A 365 -51.91 -2.36 -7.90
C VAL A 365 -51.43 -1.73 -9.21
N THR A 366 -52.35 -1.26 -10.07
CA THR A 366 -52.02 -0.73 -11.41
C THR A 366 -50.87 0.29 -11.42
N ASN A 367 -50.84 1.23 -10.47
CA ASN A 367 -49.80 2.25 -10.37
C ASN A 367 -48.45 1.73 -9.86
N SER A 368 -48.44 0.58 -9.16
CA SER A 368 -47.24 -0.01 -8.58
C SER A 368 -46.44 -0.86 -9.58
N TYR A 369 -47.03 -1.23 -10.73
CA TYR A 369 -46.32 -2.02 -11.76
C TYR A 369 -45.08 -1.31 -12.31
N ILE A 370 -45.07 0.02 -12.41
CA ILE A 370 -43.88 0.75 -12.86
C ILE A 370 -42.70 0.56 -11.90
N PHE A 371 -42.98 0.50 -10.58
CA PHE A 371 -41.96 0.27 -9.57
C PHE A 371 -41.50 -1.19 -9.56
N LEU A 372 -42.42 -2.13 -9.82
CA LEU A 372 -42.10 -3.54 -10.04
C LEU A 372 -41.10 -3.72 -11.20
N ASP A 373 -41.39 -3.13 -12.35
CA ASP A 373 -40.53 -3.26 -13.55
C ASP A 373 -39.14 -2.64 -13.30
N ILE A 374 -39.09 -1.49 -12.63
CA ILE A 374 -37.82 -0.85 -12.25
C ILE A 374 -37.03 -1.74 -11.29
N GLU A 375 -37.67 -2.31 -10.26
CA GLU A 375 -37.01 -3.17 -9.30
C GLU A 375 -36.45 -4.44 -9.96
N ILE A 376 -37.22 -5.08 -10.84
CA ILE A 376 -36.77 -6.24 -11.61
C ILE A 376 -35.51 -5.90 -12.43
N LEU A 377 -35.51 -4.77 -13.14
CA LEU A 377 -34.35 -4.33 -13.93
C LEU A 377 -33.11 -4.07 -13.06
N ILE A 378 -33.31 -3.44 -11.88
CA ILE A 378 -32.23 -3.22 -10.91
C ILE A 378 -31.72 -4.56 -10.37
N GLY A 379 -32.62 -5.50 -10.06
CA GLY A 379 -32.29 -6.83 -9.57
C GLY A 379 -31.41 -7.61 -10.53
N ILE A 380 -31.79 -7.65 -11.83
CA ILE A 380 -30.98 -8.28 -12.89
C ILE A 380 -29.59 -7.65 -12.97
N ALA A 381 -29.50 -6.32 -12.97
CA ALA A 381 -28.22 -5.62 -13.02
C ALA A 381 -27.34 -5.92 -11.79
N MET A 382 -27.92 -5.89 -10.59
CA MET A 382 -27.21 -6.15 -9.33
C MET A 382 -26.73 -7.59 -9.22
N MET A 383 -27.53 -8.57 -9.67
CA MET A 383 -27.08 -9.97 -9.75
C MET A 383 -25.89 -10.12 -10.70
N GLY A 384 -25.95 -9.51 -11.88
CA GLY A 384 -24.83 -9.50 -12.84
C GLY A 384 -23.57 -8.85 -12.27
N LEU A 385 -23.70 -7.71 -11.59
CA LEU A 385 -22.58 -7.04 -10.91
C LEU A 385 -22.00 -7.88 -9.77
N GLY A 386 -22.86 -8.50 -8.95
CA GLY A 386 -22.45 -9.38 -7.86
C GLY A 386 -21.65 -10.58 -8.36
N ILE A 387 -22.17 -11.29 -9.38
CA ILE A 387 -21.48 -12.43 -9.99
C ILE A 387 -20.16 -11.98 -10.64
N GLY A 388 -20.18 -10.87 -11.38
CA GLY A 388 -18.99 -10.34 -12.06
C GLY A 388 -17.87 -9.95 -11.08
N THR A 389 -18.22 -9.31 -9.97
CA THR A 389 -17.26 -8.95 -8.92
C THR A 389 -16.74 -10.16 -8.15
N LEU A 390 -17.61 -11.11 -7.82
CA LEU A 390 -17.20 -12.35 -7.16
C LEU A 390 -16.27 -13.17 -8.05
N THR A 391 -16.62 -13.32 -9.33
CA THR A 391 -15.77 -14.02 -10.32
C THR A 391 -14.41 -13.33 -10.45
N ARG A 392 -14.41 -12.00 -10.57
CA ARG A 392 -13.16 -11.22 -10.63
C ARG A 392 -12.29 -11.43 -9.38
N LYS A 393 -12.87 -11.63 -8.21
CA LYS A 393 -12.13 -11.78 -6.94
C LYS A 393 -11.70 -13.22 -6.62
N VAL A 394 -12.41 -14.22 -7.15
CA VAL A 394 -12.10 -15.64 -6.94
C VAL A 394 -11.15 -16.19 -8.01
N VAL A 395 -11.29 -15.73 -9.26
CA VAL A 395 -10.53 -16.26 -10.41
C VAL A 395 -9.19 -15.54 -10.60
N ARG A 396 -9.06 -14.30 -10.12
CA ARG A 396 -7.78 -13.57 -10.09
C ARG A 396 -7.06 -13.82 -8.78
#